data_AF-A0A7Y5IEE7-F1
#
_entry.id   AF-A0A7Y5IEE7-F1
#
_cell.length_a   1.000
_cell.length_b   1.000
_cell.length_c   1.000
_cell.angle_alpha   90.00
_cell.angle_beta   90.00
_cell.angle_gamma   90.00
#
_symmetry.space_group_name_H-M   'P 1'
#
loop_
_entity.id
_entity.type
_entity.pdbx_description
1 polymer ?
#
loop_
_entity_poly.entity_id
_entity_poly.type
_entity_poly.pdbx_seq_one_letter_code
_entity_poly.pdbx_strand_id
1 'polypeptide(L)' 'MLDIPKLLSQELSLQPRQVTAALELRADGGTIPFIARYRKEKTGEMDETQLRNLFDRFDYLLELEERKETIL' A
#
# COMPACT_ATOMS: atom_id res chain seq x y z
N MET A 1 -12.81 -9.87 -8.08
CA MET A 1 -11.88 -8.77 -7.78
C MET A 1 -12.00 -8.38 -6.33
N LEU A 2 -10.92 -8.63 -5.60
CA LEU A 2 -10.73 -8.17 -4.23
C LEU A 2 -10.53 -6.64 -4.18
N ASP A 3 -11.17 -5.95 -3.24
CA ASP A 3 -10.86 -4.55 -2.92
C ASP A 3 -9.61 -4.50 -2.03
N ILE A 4 -8.43 -4.58 -2.66
CA ILE A 4 -7.12 -4.65 -1.98
C ILE A 4 -6.90 -3.43 -1.06
N PRO A 5 -7.12 -2.17 -1.49
CA PRO A 5 -6.93 -1.01 -0.60
C PRO A 5 -7.78 -1.06 0.67
N LYS A 6 -9.04 -1.50 0.56
CA LYS A 6 -9.92 -1.67 1.72
C LYS A 6 -9.42 -2.76 2.67
N LEU A 7 -8.96 -3.89 2.15
CA LEU A 7 -8.40 -4.96 2.96
C LEU A 7 -7.15 -4.51 3.71
N LEU A 8 -6.22 -3.82 3.03
CA LEU A 8 -5.01 -3.28 3.63
C LEU A 8 -5.29 -2.28 4.75
N SER A 9 -6.29 -1.41 4.56
CA SER A 9 -6.73 -0.47 5.60
C SER A 9 -7.17 -1.20 6.87
N GLN A 10 -7.90 -2.31 6.74
CA GLN A 10 -8.35 -3.11 7.87
C GLN A 10 -7.19 -3.90 8.51
N GLU A 11 -6.37 -4.59 7.71
CA GLU A 11 -5.28 -5.44 8.20
C GLU A 11 -4.19 -4.64 8.92
N LEU A 12 -3.86 -3.45 8.40
CA LEU A 12 -2.77 -2.62 8.92
C LEU A 12 -3.27 -1.53 9.87
N SER A 13 -4.57 -1.49 10.18
CA SER A 13 -5.19 -0.45 11.00
C SER A 13 -4.88 0.97 10.49
N LEU A 14 -4.84 1.15 9.18
CA LEU A 14 -4.57 2.42 8.50
C LEU A 14 -5.88 3.01 7.98
N GLN A 15 -5.98 4.34 7.89
CA GLN A 15 -7.15 4.93 7.23
C GLN A 15 -7.11 4.65 5.72
N PRO A 16 -8.26 4.44 5.06
CA PRO A 16 -8.30 4.20 3.62
C PRO A 16 -7.56 5.25 2.79
N ARG A 17 -7.67 6.52 3.19
CA ARG A 17 -6.97 7.64 2.54
C ARG A 17 -5.46 7.52 2.61
N GLN A 18 -4.91 7.02 3.73
CA GLN A 18 -3.45 6.84 3.89
C GLN A 18 -2.96 5.74 2.96
N VAL A 19 -3.69 4.63 2.88
CA VAL A 19 -3.41 3.51 1.98
C VAL A 19 -3.41 3.98 0.52
N THR A 20 -4.49 4.62 0.08
CA THR A 20 -4.60 5.12 -1.30
C THR A 20 -3.47 6.09 -1.63
N ALA A 21 -3.21 7.09 -0.77
CA ALA A 21 -2.16 8.07 -1.02
C ALA A 21 -0.75 7.45 -1.08
N ALA A 22 -0.45 6.48 -0.21
CA ALA A 22 0.84 5.79 -0.22
C ALA A 22 1.01 4.93 -1.49
N LEU A 23 -0.05 4.23 -1.93
CA LEU A 23 -0.03 3.43 -3.15
C LEU A 23 0.10 4.29 -4.41
N GLU A 24 -0.59 5.43 -4.48
CA GLU A 24 -0.44 6.41 -5.57
C GLU A 24 1.01 6.92 -5.65
N LEU A 25 1.58 7.34 -4.51
CA LEU A 25 2.96 7.82 -4.46
C LEU A 25 3.97 6.75 -4.89
N ARG A 26 3.72 5.47 -4.56
CA ARG A 26 4.56 4.35 -5.02
C ARG A 26 4.41 4.11 -6.52
N ALA A 27 3.19 4.17 -7.05
CA ALA A 27 2.93 4.03 -8.48
C ALA A 27 3.62 5.15 -9.29
N ASP A 28 3.70 6.35 -8.73
CA ASP A 28 4.45 7.49 -9.30
C ASP A 28 5.98 7.37 -9.13
N GLY A 29 6.49 6.22 -8.66
CA GLY A 29 7.93 5.95 -8.49
C GLY A 29 8.53 6.42 -7.16
N GLY A 30 7.70 6.82 -6.19
CA GLY A 30 8.13 7.20 -4.86
C GLY A 30 8.73 6.02 -4.09
N THR A 31 9.95 6.16 -3.59
CA THR A 31 10.59 5.16 -2.72
C THR A 31 10.14 5.31 -1.28
N ILE A 32 10.27 4.25 -0.46
CA ILE A 32 9.95 4.31 0.99
C ILE A 32 10.67 5.48 1.69
N PRO A 33 12.01 5.66 1.55
CA PRO A 33 12.69 6.78 2.22
C PRO A 33 12.23 8.14 1.70
N PHE A 34 11.86 8.25 0.42
CA PHE A 34 11.34 9.49 -0.14
C PHE A 34 9.96 9.83 0.43
N ILE A 35 9.03 8.87 0.44
CA ILE A 35 7.67 9.07 0.95
C ILE A 35 7.71 9.39 2.44
N ALA A 36 8.46 8.58 3.20
CA ALA A 36 8.64 8.75 4.64
C ALA A 36 9.35 10.06 5.02
N ARG A 37 10.01 10.79 4.11
CA ARG A 37 10.70 12.06 4.45
C ARG A 37 10.00 13.28 3.87
N TYR A 38 9.53 13.18 2.64
CA TYR A 38 9.07 14.33 1.85
C TYR A 38 7.57 14.32 1.56
N ARG A 39 6.85 13.25 1.91
CA ARG A 39 5.41 13.09 1.67
C ARG A 39 4.62 12.60 2.88
N LYS A 40 5.17 12.72 4.09
CA LYS A 40 4.52 12.31 5.34
C LYS A 40 3.11 12.86 5.50
N GLU A 41 2.90 14.15 5.27
CA GLU A 41 1.57 14.77 5.41
C GLU A 41 0.53 14.15 4.46
N LYS A 42 0.95 13.75 3.24
CA LYS A 42 0.05 13.12 2.27
C LYS A 42 -0.37 11.71 2.70
N THR A 43 0.49 10.99 3.41
CA THR A 43 0.22 9.62 3.90
C THR A 43 -0.29 9.61 5.34
N GLY A 44 -0.55 10.77 5.95
CA GLY A 44 -0.95 10.84 7.37
C GLY A 44 0.16 10.42 8.33
N GLU A 45 1.38 10.92 8.08
CA GLU A 45 2.58 10.71 8.89
C GLU A 45 3.08 9.26 8.96
N MET A 46 2.81 8.44 7.93
CA MET A 46 3.34 7.07 7.87
C MET A 46 4.87 7.05 7.92
N ASP A 47 5.42 6.18 8.78
CA ASP A 47 6.86 5.93 8.85
C ASP A 47 7.34 4.85 7.85
N GLU A 48 8.66 4.64 7.80
CA GLU A 48 9.26 3.65 6.88
C GLU A 48 8.79 2.21 7.16
N THR A 49 8.47 1.87 8.41
CA THR A 49 7.99 0.54 8.79
C THR A 49 6.57 0.33 8.30
N GLN A 50 5.68 1.32 8.51
CA GLN A 50 4.31 1.27 8.03
C GLN A 50 4.24 1.22 6.50
N LEU A 51 5.07 2.01 5.81
CA LEU A 51 5.14 2.00 4.35
C LEU A 51 5.66 0.66 3.82
N ARG A 52 6.70 0.08 4.44
CA ARG A 52 7.21 -1.24 4.08
C ARG A 52 6.13 -2.31 4.23
N ASN A 53 5.48 -2.37 5.39
CA ASN A 53 4.41 -3.34 5.66
C ASN A 53 3.26 -3.20 4.66
N LEU A 54 2.87 -1.96 4.32
CA LEU A 54 1.84 -1.70 3.33
C LEU A 54 2.22 -2.21 1.94
N PHE A 55 3.43 -1.91 1.48
CA PHE A 55 3.88 -2.25 0.14
C PHE A 55 4.13 -3.74 -0.04
N ASP A 56 4.78 -4.37 0.93
CA ASP A 56 5.01 -5.83 0.91
C ASP A 56 3.68 -6.58 0.91
N ARG A 57 2.71 -6.13 1.71
CA ARG A 57 1.38 -6.76 1.76
C ARG A 57 0.57 -6.52 0.49
N PHE A 58 0.65 -5.33 -0.09
CA PHE A 58 0.01 -5.01 -1.37
C PHE A 58 0.52 -5.91 -2.49
N ASP A 59 1.84 -6.07 -2.61
CA ASP A 59 2.46 -6.91 -3.65
C ASP A 59 2.03 -8.38 -3.50
N TYR A 60 2.02 -8.89 -2.27
CA TYR A 60 1.54 -10.25 -2.00
C TYR A 60 0.08 -10.45 -2.43
N LEU A 61 -0.81 -9.49 -2.14
CA LEU A 61 -2.22 -9.59 -2.48
C LEU A 61 -2.45 -9.50 -3.99
N LEU A 62 -1.67 -8.68 -4.70
CA LEU A 62 -1.65 -8.62 -6.16
C LEU A 62 -1.25 -9.96 -6.77
N GLU A 63 -0.11 -10.51 -6.36
CA GLU A 63 0.37 -11.81 -6.85
C GLU A 63 -0.65 -12.93 -6.57
N LEU A 64 -1.29 -12.90 -5.40
CA LEU A 64 -2.34 -13.87 -5.05
C LEU A 64 -3.56 -13.75 -5.96
N GLU A 65 -3.99 -12.54 -6.32
CA GLU A 65 -5.12 -12.33 -7.23
C GLU A 65 -4.77 -12.78 -8.66
N GLU A 66 -3.59 -12.43 -9.16
CA GLU A 66 -3.09 -12.87 -10.48
C GLU A 66 -3.00 -14.40 -10.59
N ARG A 67 -2.51 -15.07 -9.54
CA ARG A 67 -2.45 -16.54 -9.49
C ARG A 67 -3.85 -17.18 -9.51
N LYS A 68 -4.84 -16.57 -8.87
CA LYS A 68 -6.23 -17.06 -8.91
C LYS A 68 -6.82 -16.94 -10.30
N GLU A 69 -6.56 -15.83 -10.99
CA GLU A 69 -7.01 -15.63 -12.38
C GLU A 69 -6.38 -16.64 -13.35
N THR A 70 -5.14 -17.06 -13.10
CA THR A 70 -4.45 -18.04 -13.95
C THR A 70 -5.00 -19.48 -13.82
N ILE A 71 -5.67 -19.79 -12.71
CA ILE A 71 -6.22 -21.14 -12.42
C ILE A 71 -7.66 -21.30 -12.93
N LEU A 72 -8.38 -20.20 -13.15
CA LEU A 72 -9.79 -20.14 -13.58
C LEU A 72 -9.93 -20.12 -15.10
#